data_AF-A0A660PU16-F1
#
_entry.id   AF-A0A660PU16-F1
#
_cell.length_a   1.000
_cell.length_b   1.000
_cell.length_c   1.000
_cell.angle_alpha   90.00
_cell.angle_beta   90.00
_cell.angle_gamma   90.00
#
_symmetry.space_group_name_H-M   'P 1'
#
loop_
_entity.id
_entity.type
_entity.pdbx_description
1 polymer ?
#
loop_
_entity_poly.entity_id
_entity_poly.type
_entity_poly.pdbx_seq_one_letter_code
_entity_poly.pdbx_strand_id
1 'polypeptide(L)'
;MQTALHIYSLVSELQSHIIGAIFKGSEFFRKQREAYLLFRAKKGLIALGMIYHPHGYGAFMLPRGKIRITTTEKPWPFFQPAIGGEVIAVEQYDLDRIFRIDIQNNGKKYSIITEAIGPNGNFWLLDDKSKIIATLRNKKYDPGQPYHPPAPLDRMNPFDIELRHLIEIFKKCDQTVGNTIKKSMLALDKHLIDEIIDRADIDPDSPACELDDNSLEKTLATIKDMVRRFDDYQTGYFYEHASGNLAYPFKLHSLDSESKRCKSLSFAVYEAVRSKRAVRSEKDEKSTVIEALQKYVKKLRRKVSKIENDLSNARNFEQYKKYAEILKIHLPKLKKGDDYVELVDVYSGSGKLVIIEMDPSLSPAQNADLY
;
A
#
# COMPACT_ATOMS: atom_id res chain seq x y z
N MET A 1 11.24 -6.90 -6.76
CA MET A 1 10.12 -5.93 -6.65
C MET A 1 10.41 -4.82 -7.65
N GLN A 2 9.43 -4.17 -8.29
CA GLN A 2 9.77 -3.07 -9.22
C GLN A 2 10.25 -1.82 -8.44
N THR A 3 11.50 -1.43 -8.65
CA THR A 3 12.14 -0.25 -8.03
C THR A 3 12.05 0.98 -8.93
N ALA A 4 12.50 2.15 -8.45
CA ALA A 4 12.56 3.34 -9.29
C ALA A 4 13.55 3.23 -10.47
N LEU A 5 14.59 2.38 -10.37
CA LEU A 5 15.46 2.06 -11.52
C LEU A 5 14.71 1.33 -12.64
N HIS A 6 13.74 0.48 -12.29
CA HIS A 6 12.90 -0.14 -13.30
C HIS A 6 11.95 0.86 -13.96
N ILE A 7 11.50 1.86 -13.21
CA ILE A 7 10.67 2.96 -13.74
C ILE A 7 11.51 3.87 -14.62
N TYR A 8 12.77 4.12 -14.27
CA TYR A 8 13.74 4.81 -15.11
C TYR A 8 13.90 4.12 -16.49
N SER A 9 14.11 2.80 -16.50
CA SER A 9 14.14 2.03 -17.76
C SER A 9 12.83 2.09 -18.53
N LEU A 10 11.68 1.97 -17.83
CA LEU A 10 10.36 2.04 -18.44
C LEU A 10 10.10 3.42 -19.06
N VAL A 11 10.51 4.50 -18.40
CA VAL A 11 10.40 5.87 -18.92
C VAL A 11 11.26 6.02 -20.17
N SER A 12 12.51 5.53 -20.16
CA SER A 12 13.38 5.53 -21.34
C SER A 12 12.77 4.72 -22.51
N GLU A 13 12.17 3.58 -22.20
CA GLU A 13 11.46 2.75 -23.18
C GLU A 13 10.23 3.48 -23.75
N LEU A 14 9.44 4.14 -22.90
CA LEU A 14 8.27 4.94 -23.29
C LEU A 14 8.69 6.14 -24.17
N GLN A 15 9.70 6.90 -23.76
CA GLN A 15 10.23 8.02 -24.55
C GLN A 15 10.58 7.57 -25.98
N SER A 16 11.23 6.41 -26.10
CA SER A 16 11.65 5.85 -27.39
C SER A 16 10.49 5.35 -28.28
N HIS A 17 9.32 5.06 -27.71
CA HIS A 17 8.22 4.38 -28.45
C HIS A 17 6.94 5.19 -28.57
N ILE A 18 6.65 6.06 -27.60
CA ILE A 18 5.36 6.74 -27.50
C ILE A 18 5.41 8.25 -27.64
N ILE A 19 6.59 8.90 -27.66
CA ILE A 19 6.65 10.32 -28.05
C ILE A 19 6.15 10.46 -29.50
N GLY A 20 5.21 11.38 -29.71
CA GLY A 20 4.47 11.56 -30.97
C GLY A 20 3.37 10.52 -31.22
N ALA A 21 3.13 9.59 -30.31
CA ALA A 21 2.03 8.63 -30.42
C ALA A 21 0.70 9.26 -30.00
N ILE A 22 -0.40 8.76 -30.57
CA ILE A 22 -1.74 9.24 -30.21
C ILE A 22 -2.29 8.42 -29.04
N PHE A 23 -2.71 9.07 -27.95
CA PHE A 23 -3.43 8.43 -26.87
C PHE A 23 -4.84 8.01 -27.35
N LYS A 24 -5.03 6.71 -27.60
CA LYS A 24 -6.27 6.18 -28.20
C LYS A 24 -7.37 5.90 -27.19
N GLY A 25 -7.02 5.75 -25.92
CA GLY A 25 -7.98 5.41 -24.88
C GLY A 25 -7.35 4.61 -23.76
N SER A 26 -8.19 4.07 -22.90
CA SER A 26 -7.76 3.37 -21.70
C SER A 26 -8.73 2.25 -21.35
N GLU A 27 -8.23 1.25 -20.63
CA GLU A 27 -8.98 0.09 -20.22
C GLU A 27 -8.73 -0.16 -18.73
N PHE A 28 -9.79 -0.11 -17.92
CA PHE A 28 -9.71 -0.44 -16.50
C PHE A 28 -10.53 -1.68 -16.15
N PHE A 29 -9.85 -2.73 -15.70
CA PHE A 29 -10.46 -3.96 -15.20
C PHE A 29 -10.44 -3.93 -13.66
N ARG A 30 -11.55 -3.48 -13.06
CA ARG A 30 -11.64 -3.19 -11.64
C ARG A 30 -11.49 -4.44 -10.78
N LYS A 31 -12.08 -5.57 -11.18
CA LYS A 31 -11.94 -6.83 -10.43
C LYS A 31 -10.51 -7.36 -10.51
N GLN A 32 -9.86 -7.15 -11.64
CA GLN A 32 -8.49 -7.62 -11.86
C GLN A 32 -7.43 -6.68 -11.28
N ARG A 33 -7.78 -5.44 -10.92
CA ARG A 33 -6.81 -4.41 -10.51
C ARG A 33 -5.73 -4.19 -11.57
N GLU A 34 -6.17 -4.18 -12.83
CA GLU A 34 -5.33 -3.95 -14.01
C GLU A 34 -5.88 -2.74 -14.76
N ALA A 35 -5.01 -1.79 -15.08
CA ALA A 35 -5.35 -0.62 -15.89
C ALA A 35 -4.34 -0.45 -17.02
N TYR A 36 -4.82 -0.04 -18.19
CA TYR A 36 -4.01 0.10 -19.40
C TYR A 36 -4.28 1.46 -20.05
N LEU A 37 -3.21 2.18 -20.38
CA LEU A 37 -3.25 3.36 -21.26
C LEU A 37 -2.81 2.92 -22.65
N LEU A 38 -3.60 3.24 -23.67
CA LEU A 38 -3.40 2.75 -25.04
C LEU A 38 -2.88 3.86 -25.95
N PHE A 39 -1.74 3.63 -26.59
CA PHE A 39 -1.07 4.58 -27.46
C PHE A 39 -0.90 4.00 -28.86
N ARG A 40 -1.35 4.72 -29.88
CA ARG A 40 -1.09 4.39 -31.29
C ARG A 40 0.25 4.98 -31.68
N ALA A 41 1.29 4.15 -31.62
CA ALA A 41 2.62 4.46 -32.10
C ALA A 41 2.80 4.02 -33.56
N LYS A 42 3.93 4.40 -34.18
CA LYS A 42 4.28 4.01 -35.57
C LYS A 42 4.23 2.51 -35.81
N LYS A 43 4.65 1.71 -34.82
CA LYS A 43 4.72 0.24 -34.89
C LYS A 43 3.42 -0.48 -34.45
N GLY A 44 2.34 0.26 -34.22
CA GLY A 44 1.04 -0.29 -33.84
C GLY A 44 0.52 0.20 -32.49
N LEU A 45 -0.43 -0.54 -31.92
CA LEU A 45 -1.04 -0.20 -30.64
C LEU A 45 -0.18 -0.74 -29.48
N ILE A 46 0.36 0.18 -28.69
CA ILE A 46 1.14 -0.08 -27.49
C ILE A 46 0.27 0.19 -26.27
N ALA A 47 0.45 -0.60 -25.22
CA ALA A 47 -0.22 -0.42 -23.95
C ALA A 47 0.81 -0.23 -22.84
N LEU A 48 0.68 0.86 -22.09
CA LEU A 48 1.28 1.00 -20.78
C LEU A 48 0.32 0.35 -19.78
N GLY A 49 0.69 -0.83 -19.29
CA GLY A 49 -0.06 -1.57 -18.29
C GLY A 49 0.41 -1.24 -16.88
N MET A 50 -0.53 -1.13 -15.94
CA MET A 50 -0.29 -1.05 -14.52
C MET A 50 -1.16 -2.08 -13.81
N ILE A 51 -0.50 -3.01 -13.12
CA ILE A 51 -1.14 -4.00 -12.27
C ILE A 51 -0.82 -3.62 -10.82
N TYR A 52 -1.83 -3.54 -9.96
CA TYR A 52 -1.68 -3.09 -8.57
C TYR A 52 -2.35 -4.05 -7.59
N HIS A 53 -2.16 -5.35 -7.81
CA HIS A 53 -2.65 -6.38 -6.90
C HIS A 53 -1.69 -6.55 -5.70
N PRO A 54 -2.18 -6.82 -4.47
CA PRO A 54 -1.33 -6.99 -3.28
C PRO A 54 -0.24 -8.06 -3.45
N HIS A 55 -0.54 -9.10 -4.20
CA HIS A 55 0.34 -10.26 -4.41
C HIS A 55 1.09 -10.25 -5.75
N GLY A 56 0.90 -9.21 -6.57
CA GLY A 56 1.54 -9.09 -7.87
C GLY A 56 1.26 -7.73 -8.48
N TYR A 57 2.27 -6.90 -8.60
CA TYR A 57 2.14 -5.54 -9.10
C TYR A 57 3.35 -5.12 -9.91
N GLY A 58 3.12 -4.20 -10.83
CA GLY A 58 4.15 -3.61 -11.68
C GLY A 58 3.54 -2.82 -12.82
N ALA A 59 4.34 -1.91 -13.36
CA ALA A 59 4.09 -1.16 -14.58
C ALA A 59 5.01 -1.67 -15.69
N PHE A 60 4.50 -1.79 -16.91
CA PHE A 60 5.24 -2.29 -18.06
C PHE A 60 4.66 -1.72 -19.35
N MET A 61 5.47 -1.67 -20.40
CA MET A 61 5.02 -1.32 -21.74
C MET A 61 5.10 -2.53 -22.66
N LEU A 62 4.00 -2.89 -23.33
CA LEU A 62 3.98 -3.98 -24.32
C LEU A 62 3.05 -3.64 -25.49
N PRO A 63 3.26 -4.23 -26.68
CA PRO A 63 2.22 -4.23 -27.71
C PRO A 63 0.91 -4.79 -27.15
N ARG A 64 -0.21 -4.09 -27.38
CA ARG A 64 -1.50 -4.44 -26.76
C ARG A 64 -1.94 -5.89 -27.03
N GLY A 65 -1.59 -6.43 -28.21
CA GLY A 65 -1.87 -7.82 -28.59
C GLY A 65 -1.01 -8.88 -27.90
N LYS A 66 0.06 -8.49 -27.20
CA LYS A 66 0.89 -9.38 -26.37
C LYS A 66 0.41 -9.46 -24.92
N ILE A 67 -0.51 -8.59 -24.52
CA ILE A 67 -1.10 -8.60 -23.18
C ILE A 67 -2.30 -9.55 -23.18
N ARG A 68 -2.17 -10.67 -22.47
CA ARG A 68 -3.27 -11.61 -22.24
C ARG A 68 -4.32 -11.00 -21.30
N ILE A 69 -5.57 -10.92 -21.74
CA ILE A 69 -6.70 -10.56 -20.87
C ILE A 69 -7.46 -11.85 -20.56
N THR A 70 -7.48 -12.26 -19.30
CA THR A 70 -8.06 -13.55 -18.86
C THR A 70 -9.44 -13.41 -18.24
N THR A 71 -10.01 -12.20 -18.24
CA THR A 71 -11.30 -11.90 -17.61
C THR A 71 -12.37 -11.61 -18.66
N THR A 72 -13.62 -11.90 -18.32
CA THR A 72 -14.81 -11.50 -19.08
C THR A 72 -15.35 -10.13 -18.66
N GLU A 73 -14.74 -9.48 -17.65
CA GLU A 73 -15.07 -8.11 -17.26
C GLU A 73 -14.88 -7.16 -18.44
N LYS A 74 -15.92 -6.39 -18.77
CA LYS A 74 -15.79 -5.29 -19.74
C LYS A 74 -14.93 -4.18 -19.13
N PRO A 75 -13.90 -3.67 -19.83
CA PRO A 75 -13.07 -2.60 -19.31
C PRO A 75 -13.85 -1.29 -19.20
N TRP A 76 -13.59 -0.55 -18.13
CA TRP A 76 -14.10 0.80 -17.95
C TRP A 76 -13.12 1.79 -18.60
N PRO A 77 -13.59 2.68 -19.49
CA PRO A 77 -12.73 3.73 -20.03
C PRO A 77 -12.56 4.86 -19.01
N PHE A 78 -11.38 5.48 -18.97
CA PHE A 78 -11.06 6.62 -18.13
C PHE A 78 -10.21 7.66 -18.87
N PHE A 79 -10.17 8.89 -18.36
CA PHE A 79 -9.41 10.02 -18.94
C PHE A 79 -9.78 10.37 -20.38
N GLN A 80 -11.08 10.29 -20.69
CA GLN A 80 -11.67 10.66 -21.97
C GLN A 80 -11.22 12.04 -22.50
N PRO A 81 -11.05 13.09 -21.68
CA PRO A 81 -10.63 14.42 -22.17
C PRO A 81 -9.29 14.43 -22.92
N ALA A 82 -8.36 13.52 -22.59
CA ALA A 82 -7.05 13.45 -23.23
C ALA A 82 -7.03 12.55 -24.49
N ILE A 83 -8.10 11.78 -24.75
CA ILE A 83 -8.16 10.84 -25.88
C ILE A 83 -8.09 11.61 -27.20
N GLY A 84 -7.32 11.06 -28.14
CA GLY A 84 -7.03 11.68 -29.44
C GLY A 84 -5.82 12.60 -29.42
N GLY A 85 -5.31 12.97 -28.24
CA GLY A 85 -4.14 13.81 -28.10
C GLY A 85 -2.83 13.09 -28.43
N GLU A 86 -1.83 13.88 -28.79
CA GLU A 86 -0.46 13.45 -29.07
C GLU A 86 0.40 13.51 -27.81
N VAL A 87 1.18 12.46 -27.54
CA VAL A 87 2.14 12.44 -26.43
C VAL A 87 3.34 13.32 -26.79
N ILE A 88 3.61 14.34 -25.98
CA ILE A 88 4.68 15.31 -26.23
C ILE A 88 5.89 15.11 -25.32
N ALA A 89 5.70 14.54 -24.13
CA ALA A 89 6.79 14.29 -23.19
C ALA A 89 6.47 13.12 -22.26
N VAL A 90 7.53 12.45 -21.78
CA VAL A 90 7.47 11.44 -20.72
C VAL A 90 8.64 11.70 -19.79
N GLU A 91 8.38 11.88 -18.50
CA GLU A 91 9.40 12.30 -17.53
C GLU A 91 9.20 11.57 -16.20
N GLN A 92 10.29 11.10 -15.59
CA GLN A 92 10.28 10.56 -14.24
C GLN A 92 10.36 11.71 -13.23
N TYR A 93 9.64 11.59 -12.11
CA TYR A 93 9.83 12.48 -10.96
C TYR A 93 11.00 11.98 -10.13
N ASP A 94 12.09 12.73 -10.15
CA ASP A 94 13.37 12.38 -9.52
C ASP A 94 13.75 10.92 -9.85
N LEU A 95 14.28 10.18 -8.87
CA LEU A 95 14.43 8.74 -8.94
C LEU A 95 13.39 8.02 -8.05
N ASP A 96 12.11 8.36 -8.23
CA ASP A 96 10.99 7.67 -7.59
C ASP A 96 10.18 6.83 -8.61
N ARG A 97 9.22 6.04 -8.12
CA ARG A 97 8.32 5.22 -8.92
C ARG A 97 7.13 6.00 -9.45
N ILE A 98 7.35 7.27 -9.78
CA ILE A 98 6.33 8.19 -10.28
C ILE A 98 6.84 8.81 -11.57
N PHE A 99 6.01 8.82 -12.61
CA PHE A 99 6.34 9.45 -13.87
C PHE A 99 5.12 10.10 -14.52
N ARG A 100 5.37 11.11 -15.34
CA ARG A 100 4.37 11.91 -16.06
C ARG A 100 4.42 11.60 -17.55
N ILE A 101 3.25 11.55 -18.17
CA ILE A 101 3.08 11.56 -19.63
C ILE A 101 2.28 12.81 -19.98
N ASP A 102 2.87 13.71 -20.77
CA ASP A 102 2.22 14.92 -21.24
C ASP A 102 1.57 14.66 -22.60
N ILE A 103 0.32 15.09 -22.74
CA ILE A 103 -0.51 14.89 -23.92
C ILE A 103 -1.08 16.23 -24.37
N GLN A 104 -0.91 16.56 -25.64
CA GLN A 104 -1.50 17.72 -26.28
C GLN A 104 -2.72 17.33 -27.10
N ASN A 105 -3.88 17.92 -26.82
CA ASN A 105 -5.13 17.64 -27.53
C ASN A 105 -5.90 18.94 -27.80
N ASN A 106 -6.15 19.26 -29.08
CA ASN A 106 -6.89 20.47 -29.49
C ASN A 106 -6.39 21.77 -28.81
N GLY A 107 -5.07 21.97 -28.75
CA GLY A 107 -4.45 23.14 -28.13
C GLY A 107 -4.42 23.13 -26.59
N LYS A 108 -5.01 22.13 -25.93
CA LYS A 108 -4.93 21.95 -24.47
C LYS A 108 -3.88 20.91 -24.09
N LYS A 109 -3.14 21.17 -23.01
CA LYS A 109 -2.22 20.21 -22.40
C LYS A 109 -2.94 19.44 -21.30
N TYR A 110 -2.75 18.13 -21.28
CA TYR A 110 -3.13 17.23 -20.20
C TYR A 110 -1.89 16.49 -19.71
N SER A 111 -1.81 16.21 -18.42
CA SER A 111 -0.72 15.41 -17.86
C SER A 111 -1.28 14.17 -17.18
N ILE A 112 -0.80 12.98 -17.54
CA ILE A 112 -1.12 11.74 -16.84
C ILE A 112 0.02 11.41 -15.88
N ILE A 113 -0.24 11.47 -14.58
CA ILE A 113 0.72 11.03 -13.56
C ILE A 113 0.48 9.56 -13.24
N THR A 114 1.54 8.76 -13.28
CA THR A 114 1.53 7.34 -12.96
C THR A 114 2.29 7.10 -11.68
N GLU A 115 1.59 6.68 -10.63
CA GLU A 115 2.20 6.23 -9.36
C GLU A 115 2.36 4.71 -9.40
N ALA A 116 3.54 4.19 -9.74
CA ALA A 116 3.83 2.76 -9.76
C ALA A 116 4.20 2.21 -8.36
N ILE A 117 3.43 2.60 -7.34
CA ILE A 117 3.69 2.32 -5.91
C ILE A 117 3.00 1.01 -5.49
N GLY A 118 3.31 -0.06 -6.22
CA GLY A 118 2.79 -1.40 -6.00
C GLY A 118 1.28 -1.51 -5.80
N PRO A 119 0.76 -2.10 -4.71
CA PRO A 119 -0.69 -2.26 -4.51
C PRO A 119 -1.44 -0.93 -4.35
N ASN A 120 -0.71 0.16 -4.06
CA ASN A 120 -1.24 1.52 -3.96
C ASN A 120 -1.13 2.29 -5.28
N GLY A 121 -0.75 1.62 -6.36
CA GLY A 121 -0.58 2.25 -7.65
C GLY A 121 -1.85 2.94 -8.16
N ASN A 122 -1.65 4.02 -8.91
CA ASN A 122 -2.72 4.90 -9.35
C ASN A 122 -2.34 5.70 -10.60
N PHE A 123 -3.36 6.17 -11.33
CA PHE A 123 -3.19 7.21 -12.33
C PHE A 123 -3.94 8.47 -11.93
N TRP A 124 -3.38 9.63 -12.24
CA TRP A 124 -4.02 10.93 -12.13
C TRP A 124 -4.04 11.61 -13.48
N LEU A 125 -5.10 12.36 -13.76
CA LEU A 125 -5.19 13.25 -14.91
C LEU A 125 -5.19 14.68 -14.43
N LEU A 126 -4.28 15.49 -14.98
CA LEU A 126 -4.13 16.90 -14.67
C LEU A 126 -4.47 17.77 -15.89
N ASP A 127 -4.93 18.99 -15.63
CA ASP A 127 -5.08 20.05 -16.64
C ASP A 127 -3.76 20.74 -16.99
N ASP A 128 -3.84 21.78 -17.82
CA ASP A 128 -2.71 22.61 -18.27
C ASP A 128 -2.09 23.46 -17.14
N LYS A 129 -2.77 23.59 -16.00
CA LYS A 129 -2.33 24.28 -14.80
C LYS A 129 -1.91 23.30 -13.69
N SER A 130 -1.68 22.03 -14.04
CA SER A 130 -1.31 20.95 -13.11
C SER A 130 -2.34 20.65 -12.02
N LYS A 131 -3.61 21.01 -12.23
CA LYS A 131 -4.71 20.72 -11.30
C LYS A 131 -5.34 19.37 -11.60
N ILE A 132 -5.72 18.66 -10.56
CA ILE A 132 -6.33 17.33 -10.66
C ILE A 132 -7.73 17.45 -11.30
N ILE A 133 -7.91 16.77 -12.43
CA ILE A 133 -9.19 16.57 -13.12
C ILE A 133 -9.84 15.26 -12.66
N ALA A 134 -9.05 14.19 -12.63
CA ALA A 134 -9.55 12.84 -12.38
C ALA A 134 -8.47 11.92 -11.82
N THR A 135 -8.90 10.78 -11.29
CA THR A 135 -8.02 9.75 -10.73
C THR A 135 -8.62 8.37 -10.98
N LEU A 136 -7.79 7.35 -11.20
CA LEU A 136 -8.29 6.00 -11.49
C LEU A 136 -9.05 5.40 -10.29
N ARG A 137 -8.52 5.57 -9.07
CA ARG A 137 -8.98 4.85 -7.87
C ARG A 137 -9.88 5.64 -6.93
N ASN A 138 -10.48 6.74 -7.40
CA ASN A 138 -11.27 7.67 -6.59
C ASN A 138 -10.62 7.99 -5.22
N LYS A 139 -9.29 8.20 -5.20
CA LYS A 139 -8.64 8.79 -4.02
C LYS A 139 -9.35 10.11 -3.72
N LYS A 140 -9.63 10.41 -2.45
CA LYS A 140 -10.23 11.71 -2.10
C LYS A 140 -9.23 12.82 -2.48
N TYR A 141 -9.70 13.80 -3.23
CA TYR A 141 -8.98 15.03 -3.56
C TYR A 141 -9.99 16.16 -3.61
N ASP A 142 -9.55 17.38 -3.32
CA ASP A 142 -10.39 18.55 -3.51
C ASP A 142 -10.35 18.94 -4.99
N PRO A 143 -11.51 19.10 -5.66
CA PRO A 143 -11.56 19.44 -7.07
C PRO A 143 -10.74 20.70 -7.38
N GLY A 144 -9.88 20.63 -8.40
CA GLY A 144 -9.06 21.76 -8.83
C GLY A 144 -7.83 22.08 -7.98
N GLN A 145 -7.47 21.21 -7.02
CA GLN A 145 -6.17 21.32 -6.35
C GLN A 145 -5.01 20.87 -7.24
N PRO A 146 -3.82 21.48 -7.10
CA PRO A 146 -2.62 21.03 -7.78
C PRO A 146 -2.17 19.66 -7.24
N TYR A 147 -1.61 18.83 -8.13
CA TYR A 147 -0.99 17.58 -7.73
C TYR A 147 0.31 17.84 -6.99
N HIS A 148 0.47 17.18 -5.84
CA HIS A 148 1.72 17.16 -5.08
C HIS A 148 2.22 15.72 -5.01
N PRO A 149 3.42 15.42 -5.53
CA PRO A 149 4.03 14.10 -5.33
C PRO A 149 4.34 13.88 -3.84
N PRO A 150 4.51 12.61 -3.41
CA PRO A 150 5.07 12.31 -2.09
C PRO A 150 6.40 13.02 -1.87
N ALA A 151 6.71 13.37 -0.62
CA ALA A 151 8.00 13.94 -0.28
C ALA A 151 9.13 12.97 -0.66
N PRO A 152 10.21 13.46 -1.28
CA PRO A 152 11.35 12.62 -1.62
C PRO A 152 11.97 12.03 -0.34
N LEU A 153 12.53 10.83 -0.46
CA LEU A 153 13.30 10.24 0.63
C LEU A 153 14.65 10.93 0.72
N ASP A 154 15.10 11.22 1.93
CA ASP A 154 16.44 11.75 2.21
C ASP A 154 17.50 10.63 2.07
N ARG A 155 17.82 10.33 0.81
CA ARG A 155 18.77 9.29 0.38
C ARG A 155 19.45 9.72 -0.91
N MET A 156 20.64 9.18 -1.15
CA MET A 156 21.47 9.50 -2.30
C MET A 156 20.94 8.86 -3.58
N ASN A 157 20.95 9.64 -4.66
CA ASN A 157 20.75 9.13 -6.02
C ASN A 157 22.01 8.35 -6.45
N PRO A 158 21.91 7.05 -6.79
CA PRO A 158 23.06 6.26 -7.20
C PRO A 158 23.66 6.66 -8.56
N PHE A 159 22.98 7.48 -9.37
CA PHE A 159 23.57 8.05 -10.58
C PHE A 159 24.55 9.20 -10.27
N ASP A 160 24.29 9.96 -9.20
CA ASP A 160 25.01 11.19 -8.86
C ASP A 160 26.05 10.98 -7.74
N ILE A 161 26.22 9.72 -7.30
CA ILE A 161 27.12 9.40 -6.20
C ILE A 161 28.60 9.47 -6.62
N GLU A 162 29.43 9.95 -5.69
CA GLU A 162 30.88 10.08 -5.84
C GLU A 162 31.56 9.43 -4.63
N LEU A 163 32.86 9.15 -4.76
CA LEU A 163 33.63 8.47 -3.72
C LEU A 163 33.57 9.23 -2.39
N ARG A 164 33.69 10.56 -2.41
CA ARG A 164 33.59 11.39 -1.21
C ARG A 164 32.28 11.17 -0.44
N HIS A 165 31.16 10.99 -1.16
CA HIS A 165 29.87 10.77 -0.53
C HIS A 165 29.82 9.39 0.14
N LEU A 166 30.37 8.35 -0.50
CA LEU A 166 30.47 7.02 0.11
C LEU A 166 31.36 7.02 1.34
N ILE A 167 32.53 7.65 1.28
CA ILE A 167 33.44 7.79 2.44
C ILE A 167 32.69 8.44 3.60
N GLU A 168 32.00 9.57 3.36
CA GLU A 168 31.23 10.25 4.40
C GLU A 168 30.12 9.38 4.99
N ILE A 169 29.38 8.65 4.16
CA ILE A 169 28.29 7.76 4.60
C ILE A 169 28.86 6.62 5.44
N PHE A 170 29.88 5.93 4.96
CA PHE A 170 30.44 4.74 5.60
C PHE A 170 31.18 5.09 6.89
N LYS A 171 31.92 6.21 6.93
CA LYS A 171 32.61 6.68 8.15
C LYS A 171 31.65 7.13 9.26
N LYS A 172 30.45 7.59 8.92
CA LYS A 172 29.44 8.05 9.90
C LYS A 172 28.48 6.95 10.36
N CYS A 173 28.47 5.79 9.71
CA CYS A 173 27.53 4.71 10.00
C CYS A 173 28.09 3.68 10.99
N ASP A 174 27.35 3.44 12.07
CA ASP A 174 27.60 2.37 13.04
C ASP A 174 26.78 1.10 12.69
N GLN A 175 26.85 0.68 11.43
CA GLN A 175 26.08 -0.44 10.90
C GLN A 175 26.91 -1.29 9.93
N THR A 176 26.37 -2.46 9.57
CA THR A 176 26.99 -3.33 8.56
C THR A 176 26.92 -2.71 7.16
N VAL A 177 27.86 -3.08 6.29
CA VAL A 177 27.93 -2.60 4.88
C VAL A 177 26.59 -2.71 4.17
N GLY A 178 25.95 -3.88 4.22
CA GLY A 178 24.69 -4.11 3.52
C GLY A 178 23.55 -3.20 4.00
N ASN A 179 23.49 -2.94 5.31
CA ASN A 179 22.51 -2.02 5.89
C ASN A 179 22.81 -0.56 5.55
N THR A 180 24.09 -0.18 5.53
CA THR A 180 24.54 1.16 5.14
C THR A 180 24.11 1.47 3.71
N ILE A 181 24.38 0.59 2.74
CA ILE A 181 23.93 0.76 1.34
C ILE A 181 22.40 0.86 1.27
N LYS A 182 21.69 -0.05 1.94
CA LYS A 182 20.21 -0.09 1.94
C LYS A 182 19.55 1.18 2.45
N LYS A 183 20.13 1.81 3.48
CA LYS A 183 19.57 3.00 4.11
C LYS A 183 19.98 4.29 3.40
N SER A 184 21.17 4.32 2.81
CA SER A 184 21.73 5.53 2.19
C SER A 184 21.32 5.71 0.73
N MET A 185 21.02 4.63 -0.01
CA MET A 185 20.75 4.71 -1.45
C MET A 185 19.26 4.66 -1.79
N LEU A 186 18.89 5.44 -2.80
CA LEU A 186 17.60 5.33 -3.49
C LEU A 186 17.58 4.12 -4.42
N ALA A 187 16.37 3.61 -4.68
CA ALA A 187 16.06 2.69 -5.79
C ALA A 187 16.74 1.32 -5.83
N LEU A 188 17.64 1.01 -4.89
CA LEU A 188 18.25 -0.31 -4.72
C LEU A 188 17.35 -1.19 -3.85
N ASP A 189 16.92 -2.35 -4.38
CA ASP A 189 16.30 -3.38 -3.57
C ASP A 189 17.34 -4.38 -3.04
N LYS A 190 16.90 -5.29 -2.17
CA LYS A 190 17.79 -6.24 -1.51
C LYS A 190 18.67 -7.01 -2.51
N HIS A 191 18.09 -7.48 -3.61
CA HIS A 191 18.82 -8.29 -4.58
C HIS A 191 19.87 -7.49 -5.35
N LEU A 192 19.59 -6.21 -5.65
CA LEU A 192 20.63 -5.34 -6.20
C LEU A 192 21.74 -5.07 -5.18
N ILE A 193 21.42 -4.95 -3.90
CA ILE A 193 22.43 -4.76 -2.84
C ILE A 193 23.28 -6.02 -2.69
N ASP A 194 22.65 -7.20 -2.62
CA ASP A 194 23.36 -8.48 -2.56
C ASP A 194 24.32 -8.62 -3.76
N GLU A 195 23.86 -8.27 -4.97
CA GLU A 195 24.68 -8.30 -6.19
C GLU A 195 25.82 -7.28 -6.16
N ILE A 196 25.62 -6.08 -5.61
CA ILE A 196 26.69 -5.09 -5.44
C ILE A 196 27.78 -5.64 -4.53
N ILE A 197 27.38 -6.23 -3.41
CA ILE A 197 28.27 -6.77 -2.38
C ILE A 197 29.06 -7.96 -2.93
N ASP A 198 28.38 -8.89 -3.61
CA ASP A 198 28.99 -10.04 -4.28
C ASP A 198 30.03 -9.61 -5.33
N ARG A 199 29.67 -8.68 -6.23
CA ARG A 199 30.58 -8.19 -7.27
C ARG A 199 31.74 -7.36 -6.72
N ALA A 200 31.54 -6.66 -5.62
CA ALA A 200 32.58 -5.88 -4.97
C ALA A 200 33.52 -6.75 -4.12
N ASP A 201 33.16 -8.01 -3.88
CA ASP A 201 33.87 -8.97 -3.02
C ASP A 201 34.02 -8.45 -1.59
N ILE A 202 32.88 -8.06 -0.99
CA ILE A 202 32.83 -7.45 0.35
C ILE A 202 31.94 -8.31 1.26
N ASP A 203 32.32 -8.44 2.54
CA ASP A 203 31.47 -9.08 3.54
C ASP A 203 30.28 -8.14 3.90
N PRO A 204 29.01 -8.53 3.64
CA PRO A 204 27.85 -7.71 3.96
C PRO A 204 27.69 -7.37 5.44
N ASP A 205 28.24 -8.22 6.33
CA ASP A 205 28.10 -8.13 7.79
C ASP A 205 29.28 -7.42 8.45
N SER A 206 30.33 -7.09 7.69
CA SER A 206 31.45 -6.29 8.16
C SER A 206 31.01 -4.87 8.58
N PRO A 207 31.66 -4.25 9.58
CA PRO A 207 31.37 -2.87 9.97
C PRO A 207 31.65 -1.90 8.82
N ALA A 208 30.67 -1.09 8.43
CA ALA A 208 30.80 -0.19 7.28
C ALA A 208 31.93 0.85 7.47
N CYS A 209 32.18 1.28 8.71
CA CYS A 209 33.22 2.26 9.02
C CYS A 209 34.66 1.71 8.89
N GLU A 210 34.81 0.38 8.84
CA GLU A 210 36.08 -0.34 8.71
C GLU A 210 36.45 -0.67 7.26
N LEU A 211 35.57 -0.40 6.30
CA LEU A 211 35.88 -0.57 4.87
C LEU A 211 37.03 0.35 4.44
N ASP A 212 38.00 -0.23 3.73
CA ASP A 212 39.10 0.54 3.15
C ASP A 212 38.68 1.31 1.88
N ASP A 213 39.49 2.29 1.50
CA ASP A 213 39.18 3.18 0.37
C ASP A 213 39.10 2.40 -0.96
N ASN A 214 39.90 1.35 -1.13
CA ASN A 214 39.87 0.48 -2.31
C ASN A 214 38.54 -0.28 -2.43
N SER A 215 38.00 -0.80 -1.33
CA SER A 215 36.69 -1.46 -1.28
C SER A 215 35.56 -0.48 -1.53
N LEU A 216 35.67 0.76 -1.04
CA LEU A 216 34.72 1.83 -1.33
C LEU A 216 34.74 2.24 -2.82
N GLU A 217 35.92 2.32 -3.44
CA GLU A 217 36.07 2.56 -4.87
C GLU A 217 35.46 1.45 -5.72
N LYS A 218 35.71 0.18 -5.38
CA LYS A 218 35.06 -0.97 -6.01
C LYS A 218 33.55 -0.92 -5.86
N THR A 219 33.05 -0.64 -4.65
CA THR A 219 31.61 -0.50 -4.38
C THR A 219 31.00 0.59 -5.26
N LEU A 220 31.66 1.76 -5.36
CA LEU A 220 31.23 2.86 -6.22
C LEU A 220 31.16 2.45 -7.68
N ALA A 221 32.21 1.81 -8.18
CA ALA A 221 32.29 1.36 -9.57
C ALA A 221 31.17 0.34 -9.88
N THR A 222 30.93 -0.60 -8.98
CA THR A 222 29.86 -1.60 -9.10
C THR A 222 28.47 -0.97 -9.07
N ILE A 223 28.21 -0.02 -8.15
CA ILE A 223 26.95 0.73 -8.12
C ILE A 223 26.74 1.43 -9.47
N LYS A 224 27.74 2.15 -9.97
CA LYS A 224 27.66 2.89 -11.24
C LYS A 224 27.45 1.99 -12.45
N ASP A 225 28.14 0.85 -12.50
CA ASP A 225 27.93 -0.15 -13.57
C ASP A 225 26.48 -0.68 -13.53
N MET A 226 26.01 -1.10 -12.36
CA MET A 226 24.70 -1.72 -12.23
C MET A 226 23.55 -0.77 -12.52
N VAL A 227 23.62 0.49 -12.09
CA VAL A 227 22.56 1.45 -12.44
C VAL A 227 22.54 1.77 -13.93
N ARG A 228 23.70 1.86 -14.59
CA ARG A 228 23.79 2.04 -16.05
C ARG A 228 23.25 0.86 -16.83
N ARG A 229 23.26 -0.36 -16.28
CA ARG A 229 22.61 -1.50 -16.94
C ARG A 229 21.10 -1.34 -17.05
N PHE A 230 20.47 -0.43 -16.29
CA PHE A 230 19.07 -0.07 -16.48
C PHE A 230 18.82 0.83 -17.70
N ASP A 231 19.87 1.35 -18.35
CA ASP A 231 19.73 2.05 -19.64
C ASP A 231 19.30 1.08 -20.76
N ASP A 232 19.71 -0.20 -20.68
CA ASP A 232 19.30 -1.25 -21.62
C ASP A 232 17.95 -1.86 -21.22
N TYR A 233 16.87 -1.18 -21.59
CA TYR A 233 15.52 -1.73 -21.44
C TYR A 233 15.21 -2.86 -22.44
N GLN A 234 16.03 -3.08 -23.48
CA GLN A 234 15.78 -4.05 -24.55
C GLN A 234 16.15 -5.47 -24.14
N THR A 235 16.84 -5.64 -23.01
CA THR A 235 17.10 -6.94 -22.42
C THR A 235 16.39 -7.05 -21.08
N GLY A 236 15.82 -8.22 -20.80
CA GLY A 236 15.25 -8.54 -19.49
C GLY A 236 15.51 -9.98 -19.11
N TYR A 237 15.57 -10.24 -17.82
CA TYR A 237 15.72 -11.57 -17.24
C TYR A 237 14.65 -11.75 -16.18
N PHE A 238 13.84 -12.79 -16.31
CA PHE A 238 12.82 -13.20 -15.35
C PHE A 238 13.36 -14.31 -14.45
N TYR A 239 13.09 -14.21 -13.16
CA TYR A 239 13.48 -15.21 -12.16
C TYR A 239 12.25 -15.67 -11.38
N GLU A 240 12.10 -16.97 -11.24
CA GLU A 240 11.23 -17.56 -10.24
C GLU A 240 12.02 -17.66 -8.94
N HIS A 241 11.54 -17.00 -7.88
CA HIS A 241 12.26 -16.90 -6.62
C HIS A 241 11.31 -17.05 -5.44
N ALA A 242 11.78 -17.68 -4.35
CA ALA A 242 10.95 -18.03 -3.20
C ALA A 242 10.30 -16.81 -2.50
N SER A 243 11.04 -15.69 -2.41
CA SER A 243 10.51 -14.41 -1.89
C SER A 243 9.57 -13.69 -2.87
N GLY A 244 9.42 -14.25 -4.08
CA GLY A 244 8.58 -13.77 -5.16
C GLY A 244 9.40 -13.46 -6.40
N ASN A 245 8.80 -13.72 -7.56
CA ASN A 245 9.41 -13.53 -8.86
C ASN A 245 9.98 -12.12 -9.08
N LEU A 246 11.09 -12.09 -9.81
CA LEU A 246 11.96 -10.93 -10.03
C LEU A 246 12.17 -10.69 -11.53
N ALA A 247 12.56 -9.47 -11.89
CA ALA A 247 12.88 -9.07 -13.25
C ALA A 247 14.02 -8.06 -13.22
N TYR A 248 15.09 -8.25 -13.99
CA TYR A 248 16.23 -7.33 -14.07
C TYR A 248 16.76 -7.22 -15.51
N PRO A 249 17.43 -6.12 -15.90
CA PRO A 249 17.96 -5.98 -17.26
C PRO A 249 19.23 -6.81 -17.52
N PHE A 250 19.81 -7.41 -16.48
CA PHE A 250 21.00 -8.25 -16.54
C PHE A 250 20.86 -9.49 -15.64
N LYS A 251 21.80 -10.43 -15.78
CA LYS A 251 21.89 -11.58 -14.90
C LYS A 251 22.41 -11.18 -13.52
N LEU A 252 21.71 -11.59 -12.46
CA LEU A 252 22.23 -11.48 -11.10
C LEU A 252 23.05 -12.74 -10.80
N HIS A 253 24.30 -12.55 -10.45
CA HIS A 253 25.26 -13.59 -10.09
C HIS A 253 25.05 -14.03 -8.64
N SER A 254 24.60 -13.12 -7.77
CA SER A 254 24.28 -13.39 -6.37
C SER A 254 23.00 -14.22 -6.17
N LEU A 255 22.35 -14.66 -7.26
CA LEU A 255 21.16 -15.50 -7.22
C LEU A 255 21.47 -16.88 -7.78
N ASP A 256 21.25 -17.91 -6.96
CA ASP A 256 21.40 -19.32 -7.37
C ASP A 256 20.29 -19.82 -8.32
N SER A 257 19.31 -18.96 -8.65
CA SER A 257 18.14 -19.34 -9.43
C SER A 257 18.37 -19.15 -10.93
N GLU A 258 17.92 -20.11 -11.74
CA GLU A 258 17.97 -19.97 -13.19
C GLU A 258 17.12 -18.80 -13.69
N SER A 259 17.70 -18.01 -14.61
CA SER A 259 17.04 -16.88 -15.24
C SER A 259 16.49 -17.24 -16.62
N LYS A 260 15.26 -16.82 -16.92
CA LYS A 260 14.70 -16.86 -18.29
C LYS A 260 14.92 -15.52 -18.98
N ARG A 261 15.62 -15.51 -20.12
CA ARG A 261 15.80 -14.29 -20.93
C ARG A 261 14.48 -13.86 -21.59
N CYS A 262 14.23 -12.57 -21.57
CA CYS A 262 13.07 -11.88 -22.14
C CYS A 262 13.52 -10.85 -23.18
N LYS A 263 12.59 -10.44 -24.05
CA LYS A 263 12.84 -9.49 -25.15
C LYS A 263 12.92 -8.02 -24.72
N SER A 264 12.60 -7.73 -23.46
CA SER A 264 12.75 -6.42 -22.82
C SER A 264 12.56 -6.56 -21.32
N LEU A 265 13.00 -5.55 -20.56
CA LEU A 265 12.75 -5.47 -19.13
C LEU A 265 11.23 -5.39 -18.85
N SER A 266 10.48 -4.61 -19.64
CA SER A 266 9.01 -4.57 -19.54
C SER A 266 8.37 -5.95 -19.71
N PHE A 267 8.86 -6.79 -20.63
CA PHE A 267 8.35 -8.15 -20.79
C PHE A 267 8.71 -9.03 -19.58
N ALA A 268 9.92 -8.91 -19.03
CA ALA A 268 10.31 -9.63 -17.81
C ALA A 268 9.44 -9.21 -16.60
N VAL A 269 9.17 -7.92 -16.44
CA VAL A 269 8.26 -7.40 -15.40
C VAL A 269 6.84 -7.94 -15.59
N TYR A 270 6.34 -7.95 -16.83
CA TYR A 270 5.03 -8.52 -17.15
C TYR A 270 4.93 -10.00 -16.74
N GLU A 271 5.91 -10.82 -17.12
CA GLU A 271 5.97 -12.24 -16.74
C GLU A 271 6.05 -12.40 -15.22
N ALA A 272 6.86 -11.59 -14.53
CA ALA A 272 6.99 -11.60 -13.07
C ALA A 272 5.70 -11.29 -12.32
N VAL A 273 4.87 -10.39 -12.86
CA VAL A 273 3.59 -10.04 -12.26
C VAL A 273 2.52 -11.09 -12.54
N ARG A 274 2.49 -11.66 -13.75
CA ARG A 274 1.46 -12.64 -14.15
C ARG A 274 1.64 -14.01 -13.50
N SER A 275 2.88 -14.52 -13.45
CA SER A 275 3.21 -15.80 -12.83
C SER A 275 2.81 -15.83 -11.35
N LYS A 276 2.98 -14.72 -10.62
CA LYS A 276 2.51 -14.57 -9.23
C LYS A 276 0.99 -14.72 -9.08
N ARG A 277 0.21 -14.29 -10.08
CA ARG A 277 -1.25 -14.28 -10.04
C ARG A 277 -1.85 -15.68 -10.18
N ALA A 278 -1.25 -16.53 -11.02
CA ALA A 278 -1.75 -17.89 -11.25
C ALA A 278 -1.67 -18.81 -10.02
N VAL A 279 -0.73 -18.56 -9.10
CA VAL A 279 -0.46 -19.44 -7.94
C VAL A 279 -1.13 -18.97 -6.64
N ARG A 280 -1.38 -17.66 -6.47
CA ARG A 280 -1.82 -17.09 -5.17
C ARG A 280 -3.22 -16.47 -5.14
N SER A 281 -3.83 -16.10 -6.28
CA SER A 281 -5.15 -15.46 -6.26
C SER A 281 -6.23 -16.33 -5.62
N GLU A 282 -6.16 -17.66 -5.75
CA GLU A 282 -7.11 -18.59 -5.11
C GLU A 282 -6.91 -18.71 -3.59
N LYS A 283 -5.68 -18.54 -3.11
CA LYS A 283 -5.33 -18.71 -1.69
C LYS A 283 -5.68 -17.47 -0.87
N ASP A 284 -5.56 -16.29 -1.47
CA ASP A 284 -5.70 -15.00 -0.79
C ASP A 284 -7.15 -14.46 -0.75
N GLU A 285 -7.99 -14.82 -1.73
CA GLU A 285 -9.44 -14.56 -1.61
C GLU A 285 -10.02 -15.34 -0.42
N LYS A 286 -9.57 -16.59 -0.22
CA LYS A 286 -9.93 -17.39 0.97
C LYS A 286 -9.46 -16.74 2.27
N SER A 287 -8.20 -16.31 2.37
CA SER A 287 -7.69 -15.73 3.63
C SER A 287 -8.39 -14.41 3.98
N THR A 288 -8.61 -13.53 3.00
CA THR A 288 -9.31 -12.25 3.20
C THR A 288 -10.75 -12.46 3.67
N VAL A 289 -11.46 -13.43 3.07
CA VAL A 289 -12.83 -13.79 3.49
C VAL A 289 -12.83 -14.39 4.88
N ILE A 290 -11.84 -15.24 5.21
CA ILE A 290 -11.71 -15.84 6.54
C ILE A 290 -11.46 -14.77 7.62
N GLU A 291 -10.56 -13.82 7.37
CA GLU A 291 -10.28 -12.72 8.33
C GLU A 291 -11.51 -11.82 8.54
N ALA A 292 -12.23 -11.50 7.46
CA ALA A 292 -13.47 -10.75 7.54
C ALA A 292 -14.54 -11.51 8.36
N LEU A 293 -14.71 -12.82 8.10
CA LEU A 293 -15.63 -13.68 8.85
C LEU A 293 -15.24 -13.75 10.33
N GLN A 294 -13.96 -13.94 10.65
CA GLN A 294 -13.47 -13.96 12.03
C GLN A 294 -13.77 -12.66 12.77
N LYS A 295 -13.60 -11.51 12.10
CA LYS A 295 -13.94 -10.20 12.68
C LYS A 295 -15.43 -10.08 12.97
N TYR A 296 -16.29 -10.57 12.07
CA TYR A 296 -17.74 -10.61 12.28
C TYR A 296 -18.14 -11.55 13.42
N VAL A 297 -17.58 -12.76 13.48
CA VAL A 297 -17.80 -13.73 14.56
C VAL A 297 -17.40 -13.12 15.91
N LYS A 298 -16.25 -12.45 15.99
CA LYS A 298 -15.80 -11.76 17.21
C LYS A 298 -16.78 -10.66 17.64
N LYS A 299 -17.32 -9.89 16.70
CA LYS A 299 -18.32 -8.85 16.98
C LYS A 299 -19.63 -9.47 17.51
N LEU A 300 -20.09 -10.57 16.92
CA LEU A 300 -21.30 -11.26 17.35
C LEU A 300 -21.13 -11.88 18.75
N ARG A 301 -20.00 -12.52 19.04
CA ARG A 301 -19.70 -13.06 20.39
C ARG A 301 -19.75 -11.97 21.47
N ARG A 302 -19.19 -10.79 21.21
CA ARG A 302 -19.29 -9.64 22.13
C ARG A 302 -20.72 -9.19 22.35
N LYS A 303 -21.56 -9.22 21.29
CA LYS A 303 -22.97 -8.84 21.39
C LYS A 303 -23.75 -9.86 22.24
N VAL A 304 -23.50 -11.15 22.06
CA VAL A 304 -24.10 -12.23 22.88
C VAL A 304 -23.75 -12.03 24.35
N SER A 305 -22.46 -11.88 24.67
CA SER A 305 -22.02 -11.66 26.07
C SER A 305 -22.64 -10.41 26.71
N LYS A 306 -22.84 -9.32 25.95
CA LYS A 306 -23.53 -8.13 26.47
C LYS A 306 -25.00 -8.42 26.78
N ILE A 307 -25.70 -9.12 25.88
CA ILE A 307 -27.11 -9.50 26.07
C ILE A 307 -27.26 -10.45 27.26
N GLU A 308 -26.33 -11.39 27.46
CA GLU A 308 -26.31 -12.28 28.62
C GLU A 308 -26.13 -11.52 29.94
N ASN A 309 -25.23 -10.53 29.98
CA ASN A 309 -25.07 -9.64 31.13
C ASN A 309 -26.33 -8.81 31.39
N ASP A 310 -26.93 -8.23 30.34
CA ASP A 310 -28.18 -7.47 30.44
C ASP A 310 -29.32 -8.35 30.98
N LEU A 311 -29.42 -9.61 30.51
CA LEU A 311 -30.36 -10.63 31.01
C LEU A 311 -30.10 -10.97 32.48
N SER A 312 -28.84 -11.14 32.88
CA SER A 312 -28.48 -11.41 34.27
C SER A 312 -28.86 -10.24 35.18
N ASN A 313 -28.62 -9.00 34.75
CA ASN A 313 -29.02 -7.80 35.49
C ASN A 313 -30.55 -7.69 35.58
N ALA A 314 -31.26 -8.02 34.49
CA ALA A 314 -32.72 -8.04 34.48
C ALA A 314 -33.33 -9.10 35.41
N ARG A 315 -32.61 -10.16 35.79
CA ARG A 315 -33.11 -11.16 36.78
C ARG A 315 -33.28 -10.56 38.18
N ASN A 316 -32.53 -9.52 38.52
CA ASN A 316 -32.65 -8.84 39.80
C ASN A 316 -33.79 -7.80 39.83
N PHE A 317 -34.51 -7.63 38.70
CA PHE A 317 -35.61 -6.67 38.58
C PHE A 317 -36.69 -6.87 39.65
N GLU A 318 -37.13 -8.11 39.88
CA GLU A 318 -38.17 -8.38 40.90
C GLU A 318 -37.71 -8.00 42.31
N GLN A 319 -36.41 -8.16 42.61
CA GLN A 319 -35.83 -7.78 43.89
C GLN A 319 -35.70 -6.27 44.02
N TYR A 320 -35.24 -5.56 42.98
CA TYR A 320 -35.16 -4.10 42.99
C TYR A 320 -36.54 -3.45 43.05
N LYS A 321 -37.51 -3.96 42.27
CA LYS A 321 -38.90 -3.53 42.33
C LYS A 321 -39.47 -3.70 43.75
N LYS A 322 -39.21 -4.84 44.38
CA LYS A 322 -39.62 -5.09 45.77
C LYS A 322 -38.98 -4.07 46.73
N TYR A 323 -37.69 -3.77 46.57
CA TYR A 323 -37.00 -2.76 47.39
C TYR A 323 -37.55 -1.35 47.19
N ALA A 324 -37.80 -0.95 45.94
CA ALA A 324 -38.43 0.32 45.60
C ALA A 324 -39.82 0.47 46.24
N GLU A 325 -40.65 -0.58 46.18
CA GLU A 325 -41.98 -0.58 46.79
C GLU A 325 -41.91 -0.49 48.33
N ILE A 326 -41.00 -1.24 48.96
CA ILE A 326 -40.76 -1.16 50.42
C ILE A 326 -40.28 0.23 50.81
N LEU A 327 -39.30 0.79 50.11
CA LEU A 327 -38.82 2.16 50.36
C LEU A 327 -39.96 3.17 50.24
N LYS A 328 -40.81 3.07 49.20
CA LYS A 328 -41.97 3.96 48.96
C LYS A 328 -42.98 3.95 50.11
N ILE A 329 -43.26 2.77 50.68
CA ILE A 329 -44.16 2.62 51.84
C ILE A 329 -43.60 3.34 53.08
N HIS A 330 -42.28 3.29 53.27
CA HIS A 330 -41.62 3.80 54.46
C HIS A 330 -41.05 5.23 54.32
N LEU A 331 -41.20 5.89 53.16
CA LEU A 331 -40.65 7.23 52.85
C LEU A 331 -40.77 8.28 53.97
N PRO A 332 -41.91 8.45 54.66
CA PRO A 332 -42.04 9.48 55.70
C PRO A 332 -41.09 9.28 56.90
N LYS A 333 -40.57 8.06 57.07
CA LYS A 333 -39.70 7.66 58.19
C LYS A 333 -38.22 7.63 57.81
N LEU A 334 -37.90 7.76 56.52
CA LEU A 334 -36.53 7.69 56.00
C LEU A 334 -35.88 9.08 56.00
N LYS A 335 -34.57 9.13 56.23
CA LYS A 335 -33.79 10.36 56.18
C LYS A 335 -32.75 10.29 55.07
N LYS A 336 -32.34 11.46 54.60
CA LYS A 336 -31.24 11.58 53.64
C LYS A 336 -29.92 11.38 54.38
N GLY A 337 -28.98 10.70 53.73
CA GLY A 337 -27.61 10.53 54.23
C GLY A 337 -27.31 9.15 54.83
N ASP A 338 -28.28 8.25 54.89
CA ASP A 338 -28.06 6.88 55.36
C ASP A 338 -27.47 6.02 54.22
N ASP A 339 -26.49 5.16 54.53
CA ASP A 339 -25.88 4.21 53.59
C ASP A 339 -26.76 2.94 53.39
N TYR A 340 -27.62 2.63 54.35
CA TYR A 340 -28.59 1.53 54.29
C TYR A 340 -29.74 1.74 55.27
N VAL A 341 -30.86 1.05 55.05
CA VAL A 341 -32.03 1.07 55.94
C VAL A 341 -32.54 -0.34 56.21
N GLU A 342 -32.94 -0.61 57.45
CA GLU A 342 -33.60 -1.84 57.85
C GLU A 342 -35.11 -1.64 57.90
N LEU A 343 -35.83 -2.27 56.97
CA LEU A 343 -37.27 -2.10 56.81
C LEU A 343 -37.99 -3.44 56.91
N VAL A 344 -39.24 -3.42 57.35
CA VAL A 344 -40.06 -4.63 57.42
C VAL A 344 -40.46 -5.04 56.00
N ASP A 345 -40.19 -6.28 55.65
CA ASP A 345 -40.61 -6.87 54.39
C ASP A 345 -42.13 -7.16 54.42
N VAL A 346 -42.89 -6.21 53.88
CA VAL A 346 -44.37 -6.30 53.81
C VAL A 346 -44.87 -7.47 52.95
N TYR A 347 -44.02 -8.10 52.14
CA TYR A 347 -44.38 -9.24 51.28
C TYR A 347 -44.12 -10.60 51.92
N SER A 348 -43.34 -10.69 53.01
CA SER A 348 -42.96 -11.97 53.60
C SER A 348 -43.98 -12.55 54.59
N GLY A 349 -44.98 -11.75 55.00
CA GLY A 349 -46.02 -12.12 55.97
C GLY A 349 -45.51 -12.46 57.39
N SER A 350 -44.19 -12.46 57.61
CA SER A 350 -43.52 -12.95 58.82
C SER A 350 -42.82 -11.85 59.62
N GLY A 351 -42.97 -10.58 59.22
CA GLY A 351 -42.33 -9.43 59.86
C GLY A 351 -40.79 -9.44 59.78
N LYS A 352 -40.20 -10.11 58.79
CA LYS A 352 -38.74 -10.13 58.62
C LYS A 352 -38.24 -8.76 58.20
N LEU A 353 -37.10 -8.35 58.73
CA LEU A 353 -36.40 -7.14 58.29
C LEU A 353 -35.56 -7.44 57.04
N VAL A 354 -35.58 -6.51 56.09
CA VAL A 354 -34.71 -6.49 54.93
C VAL A 354 -33.81 -5.26 55.00
N ILE A 355 -32.54 -5.47 54.72
CA ILE A 355 -31.55 -4.40 54.59
C ILE A 355 -31.58 -3.94 53.13
N ILE A 356 -31.87 -2.67 52.90
CA ILE A 356 -31.84 -2.04 51.58
C ILE A 356 -30.73 -0.99 51.59
N GLU A 357 -29.74 -1.15 50.71
CA GLU A 357 -28.66 -0.18 50.52
C GLU A 357 -29.22 1.13 49.95
N MET A 358 -28.61 2.25 50.31
CA MET A 358 -29.05 3.59 49.94
C MET A 358 -27.85 4.39 49.46
N ASP A 359 -28.06 5.26 48.47
CA ASP A 359 -27.09 6.30 48.12
C ASP A 359 -27.30 7.51 49.05
N PRO A 360 -26.33 7.85 49.92
CA PRO A 360 -26.45 8.98 50.85
C PRO A 360 -26.61 10.34 50.16
N SER A 361 -26.16 10.45 48.90
CA SER A 361 -26.23 11.67 48.12
C SER A 361 -27.64 11.95 47.58
N LEU A 362 -28.48 10.92 47.49
CA LEU A 362 -29.85 10.98 47.00
C LEU A 362 -30.86 11.11 48.15
N SER A 363 -32.01 11.73 47.88
CA SER A 363 -33.14 11.70 48.83
C SER A 363 -33.76 10.30 48.90
N PRO A 364 -34.50 9.95 49.97
CA PRO A 364 -35.16 8.65 50.06
C PRO A 364 -36.10 8.32 48.89
N ALA A 365 -36.80 9.33 48.36
CA ALA A 365 -37.65 9.17 47.17
C ALA A 365 -36.83 8.89 45.91
N GLN A 366 -35.68 9.55 45.74
CA GLN A 366 -34.79 9.33 44.61
C GLN A 366 -34.09 7.96 44.67
N ASN A 367 -33.74 7.48 45.86
CA ASN A 367 -33.26 6.10 46.04
C ASN A 367 -34.33 5.08 45.67
N ALA A 368 -35.59 5.33 46.03
CA ALA A 368 -36.70 4.46 45.67
C ALA A 368 -37.08 4.49 44.18
N ASP A 369 -36.71 5.54 43.45
CA ASP A 369 -36.86 5.62 41.99
C ASP A 369 -35.61 5.10 41.24
N LEU A 370 -34.47 4.97 41.93
CA LEU A 370 -33.24 4.39 41.40
C LEU A 370 -33.32 2.86 41.32
N TYR A 371 -33.93 2.22 42.33
CA TYR A 371 -34.33 0.81 42.33
C TYR A 371 -35.54 0.58 41.44
#